data_AF-A0A919S8S1-F1
#
_entry.id   AF-A0A919S8S1-F1
#
_cell.length_a   1.000
_cell.length_b   1.000
_cell.length_c   1.000
_cell.angle_alpha   90.00
_cell.angle_beta   90.00
_cell.angle_gamma   90.00
#
_symmetry.space_group_name_H-M   'P 1'
#
loop_
_entity.id
_entity.type
_entity.pdbx_description
1 polymer ?
#
loop_
_entity_poly.entity_id
_entity_poly.type
_entity_poly.pdbx_seq_one_letter_code
_entity_poly.pdbx_strand_id
1 'polypeptide(L)'
;MSATITDDLDRTVISGWHTRLATGGSPRRSHWQTKIIYYRSVTDLLTVRPDRTLTWKTIVTGARPHGRRSTFYEVAGGHARHRMIDDLLHDGGSDAIQLALRYLRTDPVEQLIDETKVWSYWPYRERLLADCRQAGLTGEQMEEALTAVVSAWARGHAALAAAVHHSPPACAVEDLVVLRRGRLAAAGAANRLSDVIRRAATPD
;
A
#
# COMPACT_ATOMS: atom_id res chain seq x y z
N MET A 1 12.31 20.82 19.47
CA MET A 1 11.43 21.16 18.33
C MET A 1 10.34 20.11 18.30
N SER A 2 9.08 20.48 18.50
CA SER A 2 7.97 19.53 18.42
C SER A 2 7.74 19.22 16.95
N ALA A 3 8.06 18.00 16.51
CA ALA A 3 7.74 17.55 15.16
C ALA A 3 6.21 17.62 14.99
N THR A 4 5.75 18.18 13.86
CA THR A 4 4.32 18.19 13.58
C THR A 4 3.90 16.77 13.20
N ILE A 5 2.66 16.39 13.51
CA ILE A 5 2.14 15.04 13.19
C ILE A 5 2.28 14.71 11.70
N THR A 6 2.27 15.73 10.83
CA THR A 6 2.49 15.58 9.40
C THR A 6 3.95 15.25 9.05
N ASP A 7 4.92 15.74 9.83
CA ASP A 7 6.33 15.34 9.70
C ASP A 7 6.52 13.87 10.08
N ASP A 8 5.81 13.40 11.11
CA ASP A 8 5.82 11.99 11.51
C ASP A 8 5.22 11.09 10.41
N LEU A 9 4.13 11.54 9.77
CA LEU A 9 3.53 10.85 8.63
C LEU A 9 4.50 10.76 7.44
N ASP A 10 5.28 11.79 7.15
CA ASP A 10 6.30 11.74 6.07
C ASP A 10 7.43 10.74 6.35
N ARG A 11 7.70 10.45 7.62
CA ARG A 11 8.84 9.62 8.08
C ARG A 11 8.45 8.18 8.39
N THR A 12 7.23 7.79 8.09
CA THR A 12 6.76 6.40 8.17
C THR A 12 7.65 5.45 7.37
N VAL A 13 7.73 4.19 7.81
CA VAL A 13 8.59 3.16 7.19
C VAL A 13 8.20 2.96 5.73
N ILE A 14 6.90 2.91 5.43
CA ILE A 14 6.41 2.71 4.06
C ILE A 14 6.66 3.96 3.20
N SER A 15 6.66 5.16 3.79
CA SER A 15 7.11 6.36 3.08
C SER A 15 8.57 6.30 2.71
N GLY A 16 9.41 5.83 3.63
CA GLY A 16 10.82 5.56 3.36
C GLY A 16 11.03 4.54 2.25
N TRP A 17 10.32 3.41 2.30
CA TRP A 17 10.35 2.36 1.27
C TRP A 17 9.97 2.91 -0.11
N HIS A 18 8.82 3.58 -0.21
CA HIS A 18 8.33 4.13 -1.47
C HIS A 18 9.29 5.18 -2.03
N THR A 19 9.74 6.12 -1.20
CA THR A 19 10.67 7.19 -1.62
C THR A 19 11.99 6.60 -2.11
N ARG A 20 12.61 5.67 -1.37
CA ARG A 20 13.88 5.05 -1.77
C ARG A 20 13.79 4.32 -3.11
N LEU A 21 12.65 3.71 -3.42
CA LEU A 21 12.43 3.03 -4.69
C LEU A 21 12.14 4.02 -5.83
N ALA A 22 11.30 5.01 -5.57
CA ALA A 22 10.90 6.01 -6.57
C ALA A 22 12.02 6.97 -6.95
N THR A 23 12.89 7.35 -6.00
CA THR A 23 13.94 8.37 -6.18
C THR A 23 15.36 7.80 -6.11
N GLY A 24 15.52 6.50 -5.90
CA GLY A 24 16.82 5.84 -5.76
C GLY A 24 17.70 5.90 -7.04
N GLY A 25 18.99 5.56 -6.87
CA GLY A 25 19.96 5.49 -7.96
C GLY A 25 19.63 4.44 -9.04
N SER A 26 20.42 4.43 -10.13
CA SER A 26 20.11 3.74 -11.39
C SER A 26 19.58 2.29 -11.27
N PRO A 27 20.19 1.37 -10.48
CA PRO A 27 19.66 0.01 -10.34
C PRO A 27 18.30 -0.07 -9.62
N ARG A 28 18.09 0.76 -8.59
CA ARG A 28 16.82 0.82 -7.84
C ARG A 28 15.71 1.43 -8.67
N ARG A 29 16.02 2.47 -9.46
CA ARG A 29 15.08 3.08 -10.40
C ARG A 29 14.60 2.09 -11.46
N SER A 30 15.50 1.28 -12.02
CA SER A 30 15.15 0.22 -12.97
C SER A 30 14.25 -0.86 -12.33
N HIS A 31 14.58 -1.28 -11.10
CA HIS A 31 13.75 -2.22 -10.34
C HIS A 31 12.36 -1.65 -10.05
N TRP A 32 12.28 -0.37 -9.67
CA TRP A 32 11.01 0.31 -9.42
C TRP A 32 10.13 0.40 -10.66
N GLN A 33 10.72 0.76 -11.82
CA GLN A 33 10.00 0.73 -13.10
C GLN A 33 9.46 -0.67 -13.42
N THR A 34 10.24 -1.71 -13.11
CA THR A 34 9.81 -3.10 -13.26
C THR A 34 8.63 -3.40 -12.34
N LYS A 35 8.69 -3.05 -11.05
CA LYS A 35 7.56 -3.19 -10.11
C LYS A 35 6.30 -2.51 -10.64
N ILE A 36 6.40 -1.27 -11.13
CA ILE A 36 5.27 -0.52 -11.71
C ILE A 36 4.61 -1.27 -12.88
N ILE A 37 5.39 -1.93 -13.76
CA ILE A 37 4.82 -2.73 -14.86
C ILE A 37 3.92 -3.85 -14.32
N TYR A 38 4.35 -4.54 -13.26
CA TYR A 38 3.57 -5.61 -12.64
C TYR A 38 2.37 -5.08 -11.85
N TYR A 39 2.51 -3.95 -11.16
CA TYR A 39 1.40 -3.27 -10.49
C TYR A 39 0.30 -2.86 -11.47
N ARG A 40 0.69 -2.27 -12.61
CA ARG A 40 -0.26 -1.92 -13.69
C ARG A 40 -0.97 -3.15 -14.23
N SER A 41 -0.23 -4.23 -14.50
CA SER A 41 -0.82 -5.50 -14.94
C SER A 41 -1.88 -6.03 -13.95
N VAL A 42 -1.62 -5.94 -12.64
CA VAL A 42 -2.60 -6.30 -11.60
C VAL A 42 -3.85 -5.42 -11.68
N THR A 43 -3.68 -4.09 -11.70
CA THR A 43 -4.81 -3.15 -11.79
C THR A 43 -5.64 -3.36 -13.05
N ASP A 44 -5.00 -3.52 -14.21
CA ASP A 44 -5.67 -3.71 -15.50
C ASP A 44 -6.46 -5.03 -15.51
N LEU A 45 -5.86 -6.13 -15.04
CA LEU A 45 -6.52 -7.44 -14.99
C LEU A 45 -7.73 -7.44 -14.07
N LEU A 46 -7.63 -6.82 -12.89
CA LEU A 46 -8.75 -6.70 -11.94
C LEU A 46 -9.85 -5.79 -12.47
N THR A 47 -9.50 -4.76 -13.24
CA THR A 47 -10.50 -3.87 -13.88
C THR A 47 -11.26 -4.61 -14.98
N VAL A 48 -10.58 -5.37 -15.82
CA VAL A 48 -11.19 -6.07 -16.96
C VAL A 48 -11.93 -7.34 -16.53
N ARG A 49 -11.46 -8.03 -15.48
CA ARG A 49 -12.00 -9.32 -15.02
C ARG A 49 -12.03 -9.40 -13.48
N PRO A 50 -12.90 -8.62 -12.81
CA PRO A 50 -12.95 -8.56 -11.35
C PRO A 50 -13.27 -9.91 -10.71
N ASP A 51 -14.06 -10.76 -11.36
CA ASP A 51 -14.48 -12.06 -10.83
C ASP A 51 -13.45 -13.19 -11.01
N ARG A 52 -12.33 -12.92 -11.69
CA ARG A 52 -11.30 -13.94 -11.93
C ARG A 52 -10.16 -13.82 -10.95
N THR A 53 -9.86 -14.94 -10.29
CA THR A 53 -8.65 -15.07 -9.47
C THR A 53 -7.40 -14.77 -10.30
N LEU A 54 -6.60 -13.81 -9.83
CA LEU A 54 -5.32 -13.53 -10.42
C LEU A 54 -4.36 -14.69 -10.22
N THR A 55 -3.58 -15.00 -11.25
CA THR A 55 -2.47 -15.95 -11.18
C THR A 55 -1.20 -15.27 -11.63
N TRP A 56 -0.04 -15.78 -11.20
CA TRP A 56 1.24 -15.29 -11.72
C TRP A 56 1.31 -15.36 -13.26
N LYS A 57 0.68 -16.37 -13.89
CA LYS A 57 0.65 -16.54 -15.35
C LYS A 57 -0.09 -15.40 -16.02
N THR A 58 -1.31 -15.10 -15.55
CA THR A 58 -2.12 -14.02 -16.13
C THR A 58 -1.45 -12.66 -15.95
N ILE A 59 -0.83 -12.42 -14.78
CA ILE A 59 -0.09 -11.18 -14.50
C ILE A 59 1.12 -11.04 -15.43
N VAL A 60 1.91 -12.10 -15.60
CA VAL A 60 3.07 -12.10 -16.52
C VAL A 60 2.62 -11.86 -17.96
N THR A 61 1.51 -12.45 -18.40
CA THR A 61 0.96 -12.20 -19.75
C THR A 61 0.50 -10.74 -19.93
N GLY A 62 -0.07 -10.12 -18.89
CA GLY A 62 -0.49 -8.72 -18.90
C GLY A 62 0.67 -7.72 -18.79
N ALA A 63 1.80 -8.12 -18.19
CA ALA A 63 2.97 -7.26 -18.03
C ALA A 63 3.66 -6.98 -19.37
N ARG A 64 3.43 -5.80 -19.94
CA ARG A 64 4.06 -5.35 -21.21
C ARG A 64 5.21 -4.36 -20.95
N PRO A 65 6.26 -4.34 -21.80
CA PRO A 65 6.43 -5.11 -23.03
C PRO A 65 6.94 -6.55 -22.85
N HIS A 66 7.58 -6.87 -21.72
CA HIS A 66 8.33 -8.14 -21.54
C HIS A 66 8.09 -8.81 -20.18
N GLY A 67 6.85 -9.20 -19.90
CA GLY A 67 6.54 -10.05 -18.74
C GLY A 67 7.28 -11.38 -18.81
N ARG A 68 7.98 -11.74 -17.73
CA ARG A 68 8.72 -13.00 -17.59
C ARG A 68 8.45 -13.60 -16.23
N ARG A 69 8.36 -14.93 -16.17
CA ARG A 69 8.17 -15.65 -14.91
C ARG A 69 9.29 -15.33 -13.90
N SER A 70 10.55 -15.36 -14.31
CA SER A 70 11.68 -15.07 -13.42
C SER A 70 11.57 -13.67 -12.82
N THR A 71 11.31 -12.67 -13.66
CA THR A 71 11.13 -11.28 -13.23
C THR A 71 9.95 -11.11 -12.29
N PHE A 72 8.83 -11.81 -12.50
CA PHE A 72 7.72 -11.83 -11.56
C PHE A 72 8.16 -12.27 -10.14
N TYR A 73 8.95 -13.35 -10.03
CA TYR A 73 9.44 -13.80 -8.73
C TYR A 73 10.54 -12.89 -8.15
N GLU A 74 11.30 -12.17 -8.98
CA GLU A 74 12.25 -11.14 -8.52
C GLU A 74 11.54 -9.91 -7.91
N VAL A 75 10.31 -9.60 -8.35
CA VAL A 75 9.54 -8.46 -7.82
C VAL A 75 8.58 -8.83 -6.70
N ALA A 76 8.02 -10.05 -6.71
CA ALA A 76 6.91 -10.44 -5.81
C ALA A 76 7.16 -11.73 -5.02
N GLY A 77 8.23 -12.47 -5.29
CA GLY A 77 8.55 -13.69 -4.56
C GLY A 77 8.95 -13.46 -3.09
N GLY A 78 9.05 -14.56 -2.34
CA GLY A 78 9.47 -14.53 -0.92
C GLY A 78 10.91 -14.02 -0.69
N HIS A 79 11.73 -13.98 -1.74
CA HIS A 79 13.08 -13.39 -1.74
C HIS A 79 13.19 -12.22 -2.73
N ALA A 80 12.07 -11.58 -3.07
CA ALA A 80 12.06 -10.43 -3.95
C ALA A 80 12.94 -9.30 -3.39
N ARG A 81 13.58 -8.54 -4.28
CA ARG A 81 14.39 -7.40 -3.85
C ARG A 81 13.47 -6.25 -3.43
N HIS A 82 13.83 -5.59 -2.33
CA HIS A 82 13.16 -4.38 -1.84
C HIS A 82 11.66 -4.60 -1.55
N ARG A 83 11.34 -5.70 -0.87
CA ARG A 83 9.99 -5.94 -0.36
C ARG A 83 9.65 -4.92 0.70
N MET A 84 8.42 -4.40 0.65
CA MET A 84 7.92 -3.48 1.67
C MET A 84 8.06 -4.07 3.09
N ILE A 85 7.77 -5.37 3.23
CA ILE A 85 7.82 -6.06 4.53
C ILE A 85 9.23 -6.19 5.10
N ASP A 86 10.29 -6.21 4.27
CA ASP A 86 11.66 -6.29 4.77
C ASP A 86 12.06 -4.97 5.47
N ASP A 87 11.56 -3.83 4.98
CA ASP A 87 11.80 -2.53 5.60
C ASP A 87 11.03 -2.39 6.94
N LEU A 88 9.81 -2.94 7.02
CA LEU A 88 9.04 -3.01 8.27
C LEU A 88 9.70 -3.92 9.31
N LEU A 89 10.22 -5.08 8.89
CA LEU A 89 10.96 -5.98 9.79
C LEU A 89 12.29 -5.37 10.24
N HIS A 90 12.96 -4.61 9.37
CA HIS A 90 14.22 -3.96 9.70
C HIS A 90 14.06 -2.78 10.68
N ASP A 91 12.97 -2.02 10.56
CA ASP A 91 12.65 -0.95 11.52
C ASP A 91 12.54 -1.48 12.96
N GLY A 92 11.92 -2.65 13.13
CA GLY A 92 11.89 -3.37 14.41
C GLY A 92 11.01 -2.75 15.50
N GLY A 93 10.33 -1.63 15.22
CA GLY A 93 9.31 -1.06 16.11
C GLY A 93 8.11 -2.01 16.28
N SER A 94 7.48 -2.00 17.46
CA SER A 94 6.34 -2.90 17.76
C SER A 94 5.21 -2.78 16.72
N ASP A 95 4.85 -1.55 16.33
CA ASP A 95 3.81 -1.32 15.32
C ASP A 95 4.27 -1.76 13.92
N ALA A 96 5.53 -1.52 13.56
CA ALA A 96 6.10 -1.97 12.29
C ALA A 96 6.14 -3.50 12.18
N ILE A 97 6.48 -4.20 13.28
CA ILE A 97 6.46 -5.66 13.36
C ILE A 97 5.02 -6.19 13.22
N GLN A 98 4.06 -5.59 13.92
CA GLN A 98 2.64 -5.98 13.77
C GLN A 98 2.14 -5.76 12.34
N LEU A 99 2.55 -4.66 11.70
CA LEU A 99 2.23 -4.40 10.30
C LEU A 99 2.91 -5.43 9.38
N ALA A 100 4.20 -5.73 9.58
CA ALA A 100 4.89 -6.77 8.83
C ALA A 100 4.18 -8.12 8.95
N LEU A 101 3.78 -8.54 10.16
CA LEU A 101 3.05 -9.79 10.37
C LEU A 101 1.68 -9.78 9.68
N ARG A 102 1.00 -8.62 9.64
CA ARG A 102 -0.30 -8.48 8.96
C ARG A 102 -0.19 -8.61 7.44
N TYR A 103 0.92 -8.15 6.85
CA TYR A 103 1.16 -8.11 5.40
C TYR A 103 2.15 -9.17 4.91
N LEU A 104 2.62 -10.06 5.78
CA LEU A 104 3.49 -11.16 5.40
C LEU A 104 2.69 -12.19 4.60
N ARG A 105 3.05 -12.35 3.33
CA ARG A 105 2.40 -13.29 2.40
C ARG A 105 3.32 -14.44 2.05
N THR A 106 2.73 -15.64 1.96
CA THR A 106 3.38 -16.81 1.35
C THR A 106 3.11 -16.89 -0.16
N ASP A 107 2.00 -16.31 -0.63
CA ASP A 107 1.68 -16.23 -2.05
C ASP A 107 2.26 -14.94 -2.68
N PRO A 108 3.14 -15.07 -3.69
CA PRO A 108 3.67 -13.92 -4.43
C PRO A 108 2.60 -13.04 -5.08
N VAL A 109 1.46 -13.61 -5.50
CA VAL A 109 0.37 -12.83 -6.09
C VAL A 109 -0.24 -11.90 -5.04
N GLU A 110 -0.53 -12.40 -3.84
CA GLU A 110 -1.02 -11.56 -2.74
C GLU A 110 0.00 -10.51 -2.32
N GLN A 111 1.29 -10.88 -2.26
CA GLN A 111 2.36 -9.93 -1.95
C GLN A 111 2.40 -8.77 -2.97
N LEU A 112 2.29 -9.10 -4.26
CA LEU A 112 2.24 -8.09 -5.33
C LEU A 112 0.99 -7.21 -5.21
N ILE A 113 -0.16 -7.79 -4.87
CA ILE A 113 -1.41 -7.03 -4.70
C ILE A 113 -1.26 -6.03 -3.53
N ASP A 114 -0.75 -6.46 -2.38
CA ASP A 114 -0.57 -5.57 -1.22
C ASP A 114 0.36 -4.38 -1.55
N GLU A 115 1.48 -4.60 -2.26
CA GLU A 115 2.34 -3.51 -2.72
C GLU A 115 1.67 -2.64 -3.82
N THR A 116 0.83 -3.24 -4.68
CA THR A 116 0.03 -2.52 -5.70
C THR A 116 -1.01 -1.60 -5.05
N LYS A 117 -1.60 -2.00 -3.92
CA LYS A 117 -2.51 -1.14 -3.13
C LYS A 117 -1.78 0.08 -2.61
N VAL A 118 -0.56 -0.08 -2.07
CA VAL A 118 0.27 1.05 -1.63
C VAL A 118 0.58 1.98 -2.81
N TRP A 119 1.01 1.42 -3.95
CA TRP A 119 1.34 2.22 -5.13
C TRP A 119 0.14 3.00 -5.69
N SER A 120 -1.03 2.36 -5.83
CA SER A 120 -2.25 3.02 -6.35
C SER A 120 -2.87 4.01 -5.38
N TYR A 121 -2.70 3.80 -4.07
CA TYR A 121 -3.13 4.73 -3.02
C TYR A 121 -2.19 5.92 -2.86
N TRP A 122 -0.93 5.82 -3.29
CA TRP A 122 0.08 6.85 -3.06
C TRP A 122 -0.34 8.27 -3.47
N PRO A 123 -0.94 8.52 -4.65
CA PRO A 123 -1.39 9.87 -5.03
C PRO A 123 -2.51 10.42 -4.12
N TYR A 124 -3.33 9.56 -3.54
CA TYR A 124 -4.38 9.93 -2.59
C TYR A 124 -3.77 10.38 -1.26
N ARG A 125 -2.74 9.65 -0.80
CA ARG A 125 -1.96 10.00 0.38
C ARG A 125 -1.23 11.33 0.22
N GLU A 126 -0.56 11.55 -0.91
CA GLU A 126 0.15 12.80 -1.17
C GLU A 126 -0.77 14.02 -1.10
N ARG A 127 -1.96 13.92 -1.69
CA ARG A 127 -2.98 14.97 -1.62
C ARG A 127 -3.47 15.21 -0.19
N LEU A 128 -3.81 14.14 0.54
CA LEU A 128 -4.21 14.22 1.95
C LEU A 128 -3.17 14.98 2.78
N LEU A 129 -1.89 14.61 2.66
CA LEU A 129 -0.83 15.26 3.43
C LEU A 129 -0.62 16.71 3.02
N ALA A 130 -0.77 17.05 1.74
CA ALA A 130 -0.73 18.45 1.30
C ALA A 130 -1.86 19.28 1.92
N ASP A 131 -3.10 18.76 1.87
CA ASP A 131 -4.28 19.41 2.41
C ASP A 131 -4.17 19.59 3.94
N CYS A 132 -3.70 18.57 4.66
CA CYS A 132 -3.48 18.64 6.11
C CYS A 132 -2.46 19.73 6.50
N ARG A 133 -1.37 19.90 5.73
CA ARG A 133 -0.38 20.96 6.00
C ARG A 133 -0.97 22.35 5.76
N GLN A 134 -1.78 22.51 4.72
CA GLN A 134 -2.38 23.80 4.38
C GLN A 134 -3.48 24.22 5.36
N ALA A 135 -4.34 23.27 5.76
CA ALA A 135 -5.49 23.55 6.61
C ALA A 135 -5.16 23.54 8.13
N GLY A 136 -4.00 23.00 8.53
CA GLY A 136 -3.61 22.92 9.95
C GLY A 136 -4.54 22.02 10.77
N LEU A 137 -4.98 20.90 10.19
CA LEU A 137 -5.98 20.01 10.78
C LEU A 137 -5.51 19.41 12.13
N THR A 138 -6.46 19.20 13.04
CA THR A 138 -6.22 18.41 14.26
C THR A 138 -6.08 16.93 13.94
N GLY A 139 -5.51 16.14 14.85
CA GLY A 139 -5.36 14.69 14.66
C GLY A 139 -6.68 13.95 14.40
N GLU A 140 -7.79 14.41 15.00
CA GLU A 140 -9.13 13.84 14.76
C GLU A 140 -9.64 14.18 13.36
N GLN A 141 -9.49 15.43 12.93
CA GLN A 141 -9.85 15.84 11.56
C GLN A 141 -9.00 15.13 10.51
N MET A 142 -7.71 14.89 10.79
CA MET A 142 -6.84 14.11 9.91
C MET A 142 -7.26 12.64 9.83
N GLU A 143 -7.74 12.05 10.93
CA GLU A 143 -8.25 10.67 10.96
C GLU A 143 -9.54 10.52 10.14
N GLU A 144 -10.46 11.49 10.23
CA GLU A 144 -11.65 11.55 9.40
C GLU A 144 -11.28 11.72 7.91
N ALA A 145 -10.37 12.64 7.61
CA ALA A 145 -9.87 12.86 6.25
C ALA A 145 -9.18 11.60 5.69
N LEU A 146 -8.36 10.91 6.48
CA LEU A 146 -7.76 9.63 6.10
C LEU A 146 -8.83 8.59 5.76
N THR A 147 -9.88 8.48 6.59
CA THR A 147 -10.98 7.56 6.34
C THR A 147 -11.72 7.89 5.05
N ALA A 148 -12.01 9.17 4.80
CA ALA A 148 -12.65 9.63 3.57
C ALA A 148 -11.80 9.34 2.33
N VAL A 149 -10.48 9.55 2.42
CA VAL A 149 -9.51 9.32 1.34
C VAL A 149 -9.35 7.83 1.03
N VAL A 150 -9.26 6.97 2.04
CA VAL A 150 -9.27 5.50 1.86
C VAL A 150 -10.57 5.04 1.20
N SER A 151 -11.71 5.58 1.63
CA SER A 151 -13.00 5.30 1.04
C SER A 151 -13.08 5.74 -0.45
N ALA A 152 -12.55 6.92 -0.77
CA ALA A 152 -12.48 7.43 -2.13
C ALA A 152 -11.57 6.57 -3.03
N TRP A 153 -10.38 6.19 -2.54
CA TRP A 153 -9.51 5.27 -3.26
C TRP A 153 -10.19 3.92 -3.51
N ALA A 154 -10.87 3.37 -2.50
CA ALA A 154 -11.55 2.09 -2.59
C ALA A 154 -12.66 2.11 -3.65
N ARG A 155 -13.46 3.20 -3.72
CA ARG A 155 -14.45 3.38 -4.80
C ARG A 155 -13.81 3.45 -6.18
N GLY A 156 -12.73 4.21 -6.32
CA GLY A 156 -12.01 4.35 -7.59
C GLY A 156 -11.28 3.08 -8.04
N HIS A 157 -11.03 2.14 -7.12
CA HIS A 157 -10.28 0.91 -7.37
C HIS A 157 -10.97 -0.32 -6.78
N ALA A 158 -12.31 -0.43 -6.91
CA ALA A 158 -13.13 -1.39 -6.16
C ALA A 158 -12.60 -2.84 -6.20
N ALA A 159 -12.21 -3.36 -7.38
CA ALA A 159 -11.69 -4.72 -7.52
C ALA A 159 -10.34 -4.92 -6.81
N LEU A 160 -9.43 -3.94 -6.90
CA LEU A 160 -8.15 -3.96 -6.19
C LEU A 160 -8.36 -3.77 -4.68
N ALA A 161 -9.30 -2.94 -4.28
CA ALA A 161 -9.66 -2.71 -2.89
C ALA A 161 -10.20 -4.01 -2.26
N ALA A 162 -11.09 -4.73 -2.95
CA ALA A 162 -11.67 -6.00 -2.51
C ALA A 162 -10.67 -7.17 -2.46
N ALA A 163 -9.68 -7.19 -3.36
CA ALA A 163 -8.67 -8.24 -3.43
C ALA A 163 -7.97 -8.46 -2.08
N VAL A 164 -7.56 -9.70 -1.79
CA VAL A 164 -6.86 -10.05 -0.53
C VAL A 164 -7.69 -9.63 0.70
N HIS A 165 -8.96 -10.05 0.72
CA HIS A 165 -9.90 -9.86 1.83
C HIS A 165 -10.07 -8.41 2.30
N HIS A 166 -10.13 -7.46 1.36
CA HIS A 166 -10.28 -6.03 1.67
C HIS A 166 -9.16 -5.46 2.54
N SER A 167 -7.96 -6.07 2.51
CA SER A 167 -6.79 -5.53 3.21
C SER A 167 -6.49 -4.10 2.74
N PRO A 168 -6.33 -3.12 3.64
CA PRO A 168 -6.05 -1.74 3.26
C PRO A 168 -4.64 -1.56 2.67
N PRO A 169 -4.34 -0.45 1.99
CA PRO A 169 -2.97 -0.05 1.71
C PRO A 169 -2.19 0.05 3.03
N ALA A 170 -1.05 -0.64 3.13
CA ALA A 170 -0.29 -0.71 4.39
C ALA A 170 0.14 0.68 4.89
N CYS A 171 0.45 1.63 3.99
CA CYS A 171 0.76 3.01 4.37
C CYS A 171 -0.42 3.72 5.05
N ALA A 172 -1.67 3.46 4.64
CA ALA A 172 -2.83 4.04 5.31
C ALA A 172 -3.02 3.49 6.73
N VAL A 173 -2.68 2.21 6.94
CA VAL A 173 -2.68 1.61 8.29
C VAL A 173 -1.61 2.27 9.16
N GLU A 174 -0.40 2.41 8.63
CA GLU A 174 0.71 3.07 9.32
C GLU A 174 0.37 4.53 9.66
N ASP A 175 -0.21 5.28 8.71
CA ASP A 175 -0.68 6.65 8.93
C ASP A 175 -1.72 6.71 10.06
N LEU A 176 -2.69 5.79 10.11
CA LEU A 176 -3.68 5.74 11.19
C LEU A 176 -3.04 5.45 12.55
N VAL A 177 -2.04 4.57 12.61
CA VAL A 177 -1.31 4.28 13.86
C VAL A 177 -0.58 5.53 14.36
N VAL A 178 0.08 6.26 13.46
CA VAL A 178 0.74 7.55 13.78
C VAL A 178 -0.26 8.58 14.28
N LEU A 179 -1.40 8.74 13.59
CA LEU A 179 -2.47 9.67 13.99
C LEU A 179 -3.00 9.39 15.40
N ARG A 180 -3.11 8.10 15.76
CA ARG A 180 -3.54 7.65 17.09
C ARG A 180 -2.42 7.65 18.14
N ARG A 181 -1.19 8.04 17.77
CA ARG A 181 -0.02 8.14 18.65
C ARG A 181 0.22 6.89 19.50
N GLY A 182 0.15 5.71 18.87
CA GLY A 182 0.35 4.42 19.53
C GLY A 182 -0.82 3.96 20.42
N ARG A 183 -1.94 4.73 20.49
CA ARG A 183 -3.16 4.30 21.20
C ARG A 183 -3.99 3.29 20.41
N LEU A 184 -3.61 3.01 19.17
CA LEU A 184 -4.24 2.01 18.31
C LEU A 184 -3.14 1.15 17.70
N ALA A 185 -3.16 -0.14 18.05
CA ALA A 185 -2.25 -1.13 17.48
C ALA A 185 -2.48 -1.29 15.97
N ALA A 186 -1.43 -1.60 15.22
CA ALA A 186 -1.48 -1.74 13.76
C ALA A 186 -2.54 -2.76 13.28
N ALA A 187 -2.73 -3.86 14.01
CA ALA A 187 -3.78 -4.84 13.71
C ALA A 187 -5.20 -4.24 13.84
N GLY A 188 -5.43 -3.41 14.86
CA GLY A 188 -6.70 -2.71 15.06
C GLY A 188 -6.96 -1.65 13.99
N ALA A 189 -5.92 -0.89 13.62
CA ALA A 189 -5.97 0.07 12.51
C ALA A 189 -6.30 -0.63 11.17
N ALA A 190 -5.65 -1.76 10.88
CA ALA A 190 -5.90 -2.54 9.68
C ALA A 190 -7.35 -3.05 9.61
N ASN A 191 -7.90 -3.56 10.73
CA ASN A 191 -9.29 -4.03 10.77
C ASN A 191 -10.27 -2.88 10.52
N ARG A 192 -10.07 -1.73 11.18
CA ARG A 192 -10.94 -0.56 10.98
C ARG A 192 -10.93 -0.07 9.53
N LEU A 193 -9.76 0.01 8.89
CA LEU A 193 -9.68 0.43 7.49
C LEU A 193 -10.19 -0.65 6.53
N SER A 194 -10.10 -1.94 6.88
CA SER A 194 -10.74 -3.02 6.11
C SER A 194 -12.27 -2.84 6.10
N ASP A 195 -12.87 -2.42 7.21
CA ASP A 195 -14.31 -2.14 7.29
C ASP A 195 -14.72 -0.96 6.40
N VAL A 196 -13.91 0.11 6.41
CA VAL A 196 -14.10 1.27 5.53
C VAL A 196 -14.09 0.83 4.06
N ILE A 197 -13.11 0.00 3.68
CA ILE A 197 -12.98 -0.52 2.32
C ILE A 197 -14.17 -1.40 1.94
N ARG A 198 -14.59 -2.32 2.82
CA ARG A 198 -15.76 -3.19 2.59
C ARG A 198 -17.02 -2.38 2.28
N ARG A 199 -17.28 -1.34 3.07
CA ARG A 199 -18.43 -0.45 2.87
C ARG A 199 -18.31 0.37 1.58
N ALA A 200 -17.11 0.80 1.23
CA ALA A 200 -16.88 1.64 0.05
C ALA A 200 -16.84 0.85 -1.27
N ALA A 201 -16.45 -0.42 -1.24
CA ALA A 201 -16.31 -1.28 -2.42
C ALA A 201 -17.59 -2.05 -2.78
N THR A 202 -18.63 -2.00 -1.93
CA THR A 202 -19.95 -2.54 -2.24
C THR A 202 -20.76 -1.45 -2.96
N PRO A 203 -21.19 -1.65 -4.21
CA PRO A 203 -22.12 -0.73 -4.86
C PRO A 203 -23.47 -0.76 -4.14
N ASP A 204 -24.11 0.41 -4.00
CA ASP A 204 -25.54 0.50 -3.67
C ASP A 204 -26.41 -0.10 -4.79
#